data_AF-A0A9D8C7V0-F1
#
_entry.id   AF-A0A9D8C7V0-F1
#
_cell.length_a   1.000
_cell.length_b   1.000
_cell.length_c   1.000
_cell.angle_alpha   90.00
_cell.angle_beta   90.00
_cell.angle_gamma   90.00
#
_symmetry.space_group_name_H-M   'P 1'
#
loop_
_entity.id
_entity.type
_entity.pdbx_description
1 polymer ?
#
loop_
_entity_poly.entity_id
_entity_poly.type
_entity_poly.pdbx_seq_one_letter_code
_entity_poly.pdbx_strand_id
1 'polypeptide(L)'
;MKLPLTILLATAGAVALSAAVPREQAPVNANAETYIQVAQDAAALRSEGQPLYAKECGGCHGANGQGGDGPKLAGNDFVKAAGAVISQILVGMTEHGMPPFADVLNDRQIAAITTYVTATWGQVTAATTPDMVRTMRGGAAGGM
;
A
#
# COMPACT_ATOMS: atom_id res chain seq x y z
N MET A 1 10.40 -86.42 -9.14
CA MET A 1 9.73 -85.22 -8.57
C MET A 1 8.74 -84.72 -9.62
N LYS A 2 7.51 -84.38 -9.21
CA LYS A 2 6.25 -84.39 -9.98
C LYS A 2 6.06 -83.20 -10.95
N LEU A 3 5.43 -83.50 -12.11
CA LEU A 3 4.74 -82.64 -13.11
C LEU A 3 3.63 -81.75 -12.47
N PRO A 4 2.92 -80.77 -13.14
CA PRO A 4 2.61 -80.69 -14.59
C PRO A 4 2.48 -79.30 -15.27
N LEU A 5 2.34 -79.38 -16.59
CA LEU A 5 1.76 -78.43 -17.56
C LEU A 5 0.28 -78.10 -17.26
N THR A 6 -0.11 -76.83 -17.24
CA THR A 6 -1.53 -76.39 -17.35
C THR A 6 -1.63 -75.08 -18.14
N ILE A 7 -2.34 -75.14 -19.26
CA ILE A 7 -2.87 -74.04 -20.07
C ILE A 7 -4.09 -73.45 -19.34
N LEU A 8 -4.25 -72.12 -19.28
CA LEU A 8 -5.56 -71.49 -19.12
C LEU A 8 -5.64 -70.14 -19.85
N LEU A 9 -6.71 -70.02 -20.62
CA LEU A 9 -7.11 -68.93 -21.49
C LEU A 9 -7.45 -67.63 -20.72
N ALA A 10 -7.16 -66.51 -21.40
CA ALA A 10 -7.92 -65.26 -21.52
C ALA A 10 -8.65 -64.70 -20.29
N THR A 11 -8.34 -63.43 -19.98
CA THR A 11 -9.36 -62.37 -20.07
C THR A 11 -8.72 -61.07 -20.56
N ALA A 12 -9.35 -60.47 -21.58
CA ALA A 12 -9.13 -59.10 -21.96
C ALA A 12 -9.63 -58.20 -20.82
N GLY A 13 -8.70 -57.61 -20.06
CA GLY A 13 -9.00 -56.53 -19.14
C GLY A 13 -8.78 -55.20 -19.83
N ALA A 14 -9.85 -54.59 -20.34
CA ALA A 14 -9.82 -53.22 -20.82
C ALA A 14 -9.42 -52.29 -19.66
N VAL A 15 -8.20 -51.77 -19.68
CA VAL A 15 -7.87 -50.59 -18.87
C VAL A 15 -8.48 -49.40 -19.62
N ALA A 16 -9.58 -48.91 -19.09
CA ALA A 16 -10.20 -47.68 -19.54
C ALA A 16 -9.13 -46.58 -19.57
N LEU A 17 -8.92 -46.00 -20.75
CA LEU A 17 -8.19 -44.76 -20.92
C LEU A 17 -9.00 -43.69 -20.17
N SER A 18 -8.69 -43.46 -18.90
CA SER A 18 -9.16 -42.24 -18.24
C SER A 18 -8.55 -41.08 -19.01
N ALA A 19 -9.35 -40.45 -19.86
CA ALA A 19 -9.08 -39.09 -20.31
C ALA A 19 -8.98 -38.25 -19.03
N ALA A 20 -7.75 -38.00 -18.59
CA ALA A 20 -7.47 -36.92 -17.66
C ALA A 20 -7.86 -35.65 -18.40
N VAL A 21 -9.09 -35.19 -18.19
CA VAL A 21 -9.50 -33.84 -18.56
C VAL A 21 -8.50 -32.92 -17.87
N PRO A 22 -7.69 -32.14 -18.61
CA PRO A 22 -6.88 -31.11 -17.99
C PRO A 22 -7.87 -30.20 -17.27
N ARG A 23 -7.77 -30.18 -15.94
CA ARG A 23 -8.45 -29.15 -15.16
C ARG A 23 -7.67 -27.89 -15.48
N GLU A 24 -8.07 -27.19 -16.53
CA GLU A 24 -7.73 -25.79 -16.72
C GLU A 24 -8.26 -25.08 -15.48
N GLN A 25 -7.39 -24.91 -14.48
CA GLN A 25 -7.70 -24.19 -13.27
C GLN A 25 -7.88 -22.73 -13.68
N ALA A 26 -9.12 -22.34 -13.97
CA ALA A 26 -9.47 -20.94 -14.10
C ALA A 26 -9.00 -20.20 -12.84
N PRO A 27 -8.35 -19.02 -12.95
CA PRO A 27 -7.68 -18.38 -11.84
C PRO A 27 -8.67 -17.94 -10.78
N VAL A 28 -8.71 -18.70 -9.69
CA VAL A 28 -9.42 -18.37 -8.46
C VAL A 28 -8.63 -17.33 -7.68
N ASN A 29 -8.53 -16.05 -8.11
CA ASN A 29 -8.24 -14.86 -7.25
C ASN A 29 -7.48 -13.63 -7.86
N ALA A 30 -7.64 -13.23 -9.13
CA ALA A 30 -7.00 -11.99 -9.63
C ALA A 30 -7.26 -10.72 -8.75
N ASN A 31 -8.38 -10.70 -8.02
CA ASN A 31 -8.70 -9.69 -7.04
C ASN A 31 -7.98 -9.85 -5.68
N ALA A 32 -7.77 -11.07 -5.17
CA ALA A 32 -7.10 -11.25 -3.87
C ALA A 32 -5.60 -10.91 -3.94
N GLU A 33 -4.93 -11.27 -5.03
CA GLU A 33 -3.53 -10.87 -5.27
C GLU A 33 -3.40 -9.34 -5.32
N THR A 34 -4.35 -8.67 -5.98
CA THR A 34 -4.43 -7.21 -6.03
C THR A 34 -4.65 -6.60 -4.63
N TYR A 35 -5.55 -7.15 -3.81
CA TYR A 35 -5.76 -6.65 -2.44
C TYR A 35 -4.53 -6.81 -1.55
N ILE A 36 -3.83 -7.94 -1.66
CA ILE A 36 -2.59 -8.19 -0.92
C ILE A 36 -1.53 -7.17 -1.34
N GLN A 37 -1.36 -6.94 -2.64
CA GLN A 37 -0.39 -5.97 -3.15
C GLN A 37 -0.69 -4.55 -2.64
N VAL A 38 -1.95 -4.09 -2.72
CA VAL A 38 -2.34 -2.76 -2.22
C VAL A 38 -2.06 -2.61 -0.72
N ALA A 39 -2.32 -3.65 0.08
CA ALA A 39 -2.04 -3.63 1.51
C ALA A 39 -0.52 -3.59 1.79
N GLN A 40 0.28 -4.33 1.03
CA GLN A 40 1.74 -4.34 1.12
C GLN A 40 2.32 -2.97 0.75
N ASP A 41 1.84 -2.36 -0.33
CA ASP A 41 2.27 -1.02 -0.75
C ASP A 41 1.94 0.03 0.31
N ALA A 42 0.76 -0.05 0.92
CA ALA A 42 0.38 0.82 2.04
C ALA A 42 1.28 0.63 3.26
N ALA A 43 1.65 -0.61 3.59
CA ALA A 43 2.58 -0.90 4.67
C ALA A 43 3.99 -0.38 4.37
N ALA A 44 4.47 -0.54 3.14
CA ALA A 44 5.78 -0.03 2.71
C ALA A 44 5.85 1.50 2.82
N LEU A 45 4.85 2.22 2.27
CA LEU A 45 4.79 3.68 2.36
C LEU A 45 4.68 4.18 3.81
N ARG A 46 3.94 3.48 4.67
CA ARG A 46 3.88 3.81 6.11
C ARG A 46 5.25 3.65 6.77
N SER A 47 5.96 2.56 6.48
CA SER A 47 7.29 2.29 7.04
C SER A 47 8.33 3.31 6.58
N GLU A 48 8.24 3.78 5.34
CA GLU A 48 9.11 4.82 4.80
C GLU A 48 8.75 6.21 5.34
N GLY A 49 7.46 6.46 5.57
CA GLY A 49 6.95 7.75 6.03
C GLY A 49 7.34 8.09 7.47
N GLN A 50 7.46 7.09 8.35
CA GLN A 50 7.82 7.31 9.75
C GLN A 50 9.16 8.06 9.94
N PRO A 51 10.30 7.59 9.39
CA PRO A 51 11.58 8.30 9.55
C PRO A 51 11.58 9.67 8.85
N LEU A 52 10.87 9.80 7.72
CA LEU A 52 10.71 11.09 7.05
C LEU A 52 9.92 12.08 7.92
N TYR A 53 8.83 11.65 8.54
CA TYR A 53 8.08 12.45 9.49
C TYR A 53 8.96 12.89 10.66
N ALA A 54 9.72 11.97 11.26
CA ALA A 54 10.60 12.30 12.38
C ALA A 54 11.64 13.37 11.99
N LYS A 55 12.19 13.28 10.78
CA LYS A 55 13.20 14.21 10.26
C LYS A 55 12.62 15.59 9.88
N GLU A 56 11.52 15.61 9.15
CA GLU A 56 11.01 16.84 8.50
C GLU A 56 9.87 17.51 9.27
N CYS A 57 9.12 16.76 10.10
CA CYS A 57 7.86 17.22 10.69
C CYS A 57 7.84 17.15 12.22
N GLY A 58 8.50 16.15 12.79
CA GLY A 58 8.42 15.79 14.22
C GLY A 58 9.01 16.84 15.16
N GLY A 59 9.91 17.70 14.66
CA GLY A 59 10.43 18.83 15.42
C GLY A 59 9.34 19.81 15.87
N CYS A 60 8.41 20.14 14.96
CA CYS A 60 7.32 21.09 15.26
C CYS A 60 6.05 20.37 15.74
N HIS A 61 5.67 19.27 15.08
CA HIS A 61 4.43 18.55 15.39
C HIS A 61 4.57 17.52 16.51
N GLY A 62 5.79 17.34 17.03
CA GLY A 62 6.12 16.37 18.07
C GLY A 62 6.26 14.94 17.55
N ALA A 63 7.13 14.14 18.18
CA ALA A 63 7.40 12.76 17.74
C ALA A 63 6.15 11.85 17.66
N ASN A 64 5.14 12.12 18.50
CA ASN A 64 3.88 11.38 18.55
C ASN A 64 2.70 12.20 18.00
N GLY A 65 2.98 13.26 17.22
CA GLY A 65 1.95 14.15 16.69
C GLY A 65 1.24 14.97 17.76
N GLN A 66 1.81 15.08 18.97
CA GLN A 66 1.21 15.75 20.12
C GLN A 66 1.22 17.28 20.03
N GLY A 67 1.93 17.83 19.05
CA GLY A 67 2.12 19.27 18.85
C GLY A 67 3.28 19.82 19.66
N GLY A 68 3.42 21.14 19.62
CA GLY A 68 4.50 21.91 20.21
C GLY A 68 4.49 23.27 19.52
N ASP A 69 5.55 23.53 18.75
CA ASP A 69 5.61 24.70 17.86
C ASP A 69 4.58 24.59 16.72
N GLY A 70 4.30 23.38 16.26
CA GLY A 70 3.25 23.06 15.30
C GLY A 70 1.98 22.50 15.96
N PRO A 71 0.84 22.50 15.25
CA PRO A 71 -0.42 22.05 15.79
C PRO A 71 -0.48 20.53 16.08
N LYS A 72 -1.41 20.21 16.99
CA LYS A 72 -2.07 18.92 17.21
C LYS A 72 -2.26 18.08 15.95
N LEU A 73 -1.52 16.99 15.69
CA LEU A 73 -1.90 16.00 14.65
C LEU A 73 -2.68 14.83 15.25
N ALA A 74 -2.29 14.35 16.43
CA ALA A 74 -2.92 13.23 17.10
C ALA A 74 -4.39 13.53 17.44
N GLY A 75 -5.31 12.75 16.85
CA GLY A 75 -6.76 12.93 17.03
C GLY A 75 -7.33 14.17 16.35
N ASN A 76 -6.59 14.81 15.43
CA ASN A 76 -7.08 15.93 14.65
C ASN A 76 -7.83 15.43 13.41
N ASP A 77 -9.08 15.85 13.22
CA ASP A 77 -9.88 15.44 12.05
C ASP A 77 -9.26 15.85 10.71
N PHE A 78 -8.43 16.90 10.70
CA PHE A 78 -7.71 17.34 9.51
C PHE A 78 -6.90 16.19 8.87
N VAL A 79 -6.24 15.36 9.68
CA VAL A 79 -5.38 14.28 9.16
C VAL A 79 -6.17 13.08 8.63
N LYS A 80 -7.51 13.10 8.69
CA LYS A 80 -8.35 12.10 8.03
C LYS A 80 -8.46 12.36 6.52
N ALA A 81 -8.22 13.60 6.07
CA ALA A 81 -8.31 13.99 4.68
C ALA A 81 -6.92 14.00 4.03
N ALA A 82 -6.52 12.89 3.40
CA ALA A 82 -5.20 12.76 2.77
C ALA A 82 -4.88 13.90 1.79
N GLY A 83 -5.84 14.33 0.96
CA GLY A 83 -5.64 15.47 0.06
C GLY A 83 -5.34 16.78 0.79
N ALA A 84 -5.98 17.02 1.94
CA ALA A 84 -5.69 18.20 2.75
C ALA A 84 -4.28 18.15 3.33
N VAL A 85 -3.85 16.98 3.81
CA VAL A 85 -2.48 16.76 4.29
C VAL A 85 -1.45 16.96 3.16
N ILE A 86 -1.68 16.41 1.97
CA ILE A 86 -0.81 16.61 0.80
C ILE A 86 -0.69 18.10 0.46
N SER A 87 -1.82 18.81 0.42
CA SER A 87 -1.86 20.25 0.12
C SER A 87 -1.00 21.05 1.11
N GLN A 88 -1.13 20.75 2.41
CA GLN A 88 -0.35 21.43 3.44
C GLN A 88 1.14 21.11 3.37
N ILE A 89 1.52 19.88 3.05
CA ILE A 89 2.94 19.53 2.88
C ILE A 89 3.51 20.25 1.64
N LEU A 90 2.77 20.31 0.54
CA LEU A 90 3.23 20.95 -0.69
C LEU A 90 3.40 22.47 -0.50
N VAL A 91 2.37 23.15 0.01
CA VAL A 91 2.28 24.62 0.01
C VAL A 91 2.70 25.25 1.35
N GLY A 92 2.63 24.49 2.44
CA GLY A 92 2.87 25.00 3.78
C GLY A 92 1.78 25.97 4.27
N MET A 93 2.06 26.60 5.41
CA MET A 93 1.38 27.77 5.94
C MET A 93 2.45 28.72 6.47
N THR A 94 3.13 29.44 5.59
CA THR A 94 4.29 30.28 5.93
C THR A 94 3.96 31.33 6.98
N GLU A 95 2.77 31.95 6.88
CA GLU A 95 2.24 32.91 7.85
C GLU A 95 2.05 32.33 9.27
N HIS A 96 1.99 30.99 9.37
CA HIS A 96 1.85 30.24 10.60
C HIS A 96 3.09 29.37 10.91
N GLY A 97 4.20 29.58 10.21
CA GLY A 97 5.49 28.93 10.48
C GLY A 97 5.67 27.54 9.88
N MET A 98 4.70 27.00 9.12
CA MET A 98 4.88 25.73 8.40
C MET A 98 5.48 26.03 7.01
N PRO A 99 6.73 25.67 6.71
CA PRO A 99 7.32 25.92 5.39
C PRO A 99 6.71 25.02 4.30
N PRO A 100 6.75 25.44 3.03
CA PRO A 100 6.44 24.56 1.91
C PRO A 100 7.52 23.48 1.76
N PHE A 101 7.11 22.25 1.45
CA PHE A 101 8.04 21.14 1.17
C PHE A 101 8.02 20.70 -0.30
N ALA A 102 7.29 21.40 -1.17
CA ALA A 102 7.22 21.05 -2.59
C ALA A 102 8.62 20.90 -3.23
N ASP A 103 9.55 21.80 -2.94
CA ASP A 103 10.90 21.76 -3.55
C ASP A 103 11.91 20.93 -2.75
N VAL A 104 11.52 20.44 -1.57
CA VAL A 104 12.38 19.68 -0.65
C VAL A 104 12.13 18.18 -0.77
N LEU A 105 10.86 17.79 -0.95
CA LEU A 105 10.41 16.41 -0.95
C LEU A 105 9.80 16.02 -2.29
N ASN A 106 10.22 14.87 -2.81
CA ASN A 106 9.63 14.31 -4.02
C ASN A 106 8.23 13.70 -3.74
N ASP A 107 7.51 13.35 -4.81
CA ASP A 107 6.14 12.81 -4.74
C ASP A 107 6.03 11.58 -3.82
N ARG A 108 7.02 10.68 -3.89
CA ARG A 108 7.03 9.44 -3.11
C ARG A 108 7.26 9.72 -1.62
N GLN A 109 8.12 10.68 -1.29
CA GLN A 109 8.36 11.07 0.10
C GLN A 109 7.11 11.72 0.72
N ILE A 110 6.45 12.62 0.01
CA ILE A 110 5.20 13.24 0.49
C ILE A 110 4.09 12.19 0.60
N ALA A 111 3.99 11.25 -0.34
CA ALA A 111 3.05 10.14 -0.28
C ALA A 111 3.29 9.24 0.95
N ALA A 112 4.56 8.93 1.23
CA ALA A 112 4.96 8.15 2.40
C ALA A 112 4.62 8.88 3.71
N ILE A 113 5.00 10.16 3.85
CA ILE A 113 4.68 10.99 5.03
C ILE A 113 3.17 11.07 5.22
N THR A 114 2.41 11.37 4.16
CA THR A 114 0.95 11.48 4.22
C THR A 114 0.34 10.15 4.68
N THR A 115 0.76 9.04 4.09
CA THR A 115 0.29 7.69 4.47
C THR A 115 0.59 7.39 5.93
N TYR A 116 1.78 7.76 6.43
CA TYR A 116 2.13 7.59 7.83
C TYR A 116 1.25 8.45 8.76
N VAL A 117 1.09 9.75 8.45
CA VAL A 117 0.30 10.70 9.25
C VAL A 117 -1.16 10.27 9.32
N THR A 118 -1.78 9.98 8.18
CA THR A 118 -3.20 9.64 8.10
C THR A 118 -3.49 8.26 8.69
N ALA A 119 -2.57 7.30 8.59
CA ALA A 119 -2.74 6.01 9.24
C ALA A 119 -2.55 6.08 10.76
N THR A 120 -1.56 6.84 11.23
CA THR A 120 -1.22 6.92 12.66
C THR A 120 -2.27 7.69 13.45
N TRP A 121 -2.79 8.78 12.90
CA TRP A 121 -3.67 9.69 13.64
C TRP A 121 -5.03 9.96 12.97
N GLY A 122 -5.19 9.63 11.69
CA GLY A 122 -6.45 9.76 10.95
C GLY A 122 -7.23 8.45 10.78
N GLN A 123 -6.67 7.31 11.24
CA GLN A 123 -7.26 5.97 11.06
C GLN A 123 -7.52 5.59 9.59
N VAL A 124 -6.77 6.18 8.65
CA VAL A 124 -6.89 5.90 7.22
C VAL A 124 -5.99 4.71 6.86
N THR A 125 -6.58 3.65 6.31
CA THR A 125 -5.85 2.42 5.95
C THR A 125 -5.32 2.44 4.53
N ALA A 126 -5.97 3.20 3.64
CA ALA A 126 -5.54 3.37 2.25
C ALA A 126 -4.26 4.20 2.16
N ALA A 127 -3.36 3.79 1.27
CA ALA A 127 -2.15 4.56 0.99
C ALA A 127 -2.48 5.84 0.22
N THR A 128 -1.72 6.89 0.48
CA THR A 128 -1.57 7.99 -0.47
C THR A 128 -0.55 7.57 -1.51
N THR A 129 -0.91 7.56 -2.80
CA THR A 129 0.01 7.15 -3.85
C THR A 129 0.89 8.32 -4.33
N PRO A 130 2.10 8.07 -4.87
CA PRO A 130 2.91 9.11 -5.48
C PRO A 130 2.20 9.85 -6.63
N ASP A 131 1.35 9.16 -7.40
CA ASP A 131 0.58 9.78 -8.49
C ASP A 131 -0.49 10.75 -7.98
N MET A 132 -1.10 10.47 -6.82
CA MET A 132 -2.00 11.44 -6.16
C MET A 132 -1.25 12.73 -5.84
N VAL A 133 -0.04 12.62 -5.26
CA VAL A 133 0.79 13.78 -4.94
C VAL A 133 1.22 14.52 -6.21
N ARG A 134 1.65 13.80 -7.25
CA ARG A 134 2.04 14.39 -8.53
C ARG A 134 0.92 15.21 -9.16
N THR A 135 -0.29 14.67 -9.15
CA THR A 135 -1.49 15.34 -9.65
C THR A 135 -1.74 16.64 -8.89
N MET A 136 -1.66 16.60 -7.55
CA MET A 136 -1.85 17.77 -6.71
C MET A 136 -0.73 18.79 -6.83
N ARG A 137 0.52 18.36 -7.01
CA ARG A 137 1.68 19.23 -7.23
C ARG A 137 1.56 19.99 -8.54
N GLY A 138 1.15 19.33 -9.62
CA GLY A 138 0.88 19.98 -10.91
C GLY A 138 -0.24 21.01 -10.82
N GLY A 139 -1.26 20.75 -9.99
CA GLY A 139 -2.34 21.71 -9.71
C GLY A 139 -1.90 22.88 -8.82
N ALA A 140 -1.07 22.63 -7.81
CA ALA A 140 -0.55 23.65 -6.90
C ALA A 140 0.38 24.65 -7.61
N ALA A 141 1.14 24.20 -8.61
CA ALA A 141 2.01 25.06 -9.42
C ALA A 141 1.25 25.95 -10.43
N GLY A 142 -0.02 25.67 -10.72
CA GLY A 142 -0.81 26.38 -11.73
C GLY A 142 -1.84 27.38 -11.19
N GLY A 143 -1.87 27.60 -9.86
CA GLY A 143 -2.89 28.41 -9.18
C GLY A 143 -2.39 29.73 -8.58
N MET A 144 -1.22 30.20 -9.00
CA MET A 144 -0.59 31.45 -8.54
C MET A 144 -0.56 32.49 -9.65
#